data_AF-A0A359E646-F1
#
_entry.id   AF-A0A359E646-F1
#
_cell.length_a   1.000
_cell.length_b   1.000
_cell.length_c   1.000
_cell.angle_alpha   90.00
_cell.angle_beta   90.00
_cell.angle_gamma   90.00
#
_symmetry.space_group_name_H-M   'P 1'
#
loop_
_entity.id
_entity.type
_entity.pdbx_description
1 polymer ?
#
loop_
_entity_poly.entity_id
_entity_poly.type
_entity_poly.pdbx_seq_one_letter_code
_entity_poly.pdbx_strand_id
1 'polypeptide(L)'
;MLVQWQSGTLEITGYGWDRSSQNGWVMPFLLFFFQMVCVGFYEELMSRGYLIPNITEGFSFGSISPQKATIGAIFLSSAIFGLLHAGNPNSSLIAVINITLAGIMLAVPYVLTGRLAYSIGIHFSWNFFQGGIFGFPVSGMEFRSSIIQIQQGGESWLTGGSFGPEAGVIGILGIL
;
A
#
# COMPACT_ATOMS: atom_id res chain seq x y z
N MET A 1 -12.21 -0.53 -6.92
CA MET A 1 -12.72 0.22 -8.10
C MET A 1 -14.18 -0.11 -8.41
N LEU A 2 -14.52 -1.34 -8.83
CA LEU A 2 -15.87 -1.70 -9.29
C LEU A 2 -17.00 -1.32 -8.33
N VAL A 3 -16.84 -1.62 -7.04
CA VAL A 3 -17.82 -1.26 -5.99
C VAL A 3 -18.08 0.24 -5.96
N GLN A 4 -17.02 1.06 -5.96
CA GLN A 4 -17.14 2.52 -5.92
C GLN A 4 -17.75 3.11 -7.20
N TRP A 5 -17.47 2.49 -8.35
CA TRP A 5 -18.06 2.89 -9.62
C TRP A 5 -19.56 2.57 -9.67
N GLN A 6 -19.96 1.37 -9.24
CA GLN A 6 -21.36 0.96 -9.17
C GLN A 6 -22.18 1.77 -8.15
N SER A 7 -21.56 2.23 -7.06
CA SER A 7 -22.21 3.07 -6.05
C SER A 7 -22.29 4.55 -6.43
N GLY A 8 -21.76 4.95 -7.59
CA GLY A 8 -21.71 6.35 -8.03
C GLY A 8 -20.75 7.23 -7.23
N THR A 9 -19.86 6.63 -6.42
CA THR A 9 -18.84 7.36 -5.66
C THR A 9 -17.52 7.51 -6.43
N LEU A 10 -17.49 7.06 -7.69
CA LEU A 10 -16.33 7.13 -8.58
C LEU A 10 -16.81 7.37 -10.01
N GLU A 11 -16.31 8.44 -10.62
CA GLU A 11 -16.53 8.75 -12.03
C GLU A 11 -15.23 8.51 -12.81
N ILE A 12 -15.32 7.87 -13.98
CA ILE A 12 -14.20 7.75 -14.92
C ILE A 12 -14.24 8.99 -15.83
N THR A 13 -13.23 9.84 -15.73
CA THR A 13 -13.19 11.13 -16.43
C THR A 13 -12.40 11.08 -17.74
N GLY A 14 -11.70 9.97 -18.00
CA GLY A 14 -10.96 9.74 -19.24
C GLY A 14 -9.88 8.68 -19.09
N TYR A 15 -9.00 8.61 -20.09
CA TYR A 15 -7.93 7.64 -20.14
C TYR A 15 -6.56 8.27 -20.40
N GLY A 16 -5.49 7.52 -20.20
CA GLY A 16 -4.11 7.97 -20.37
C GLY A 16 -3.86 8.62 -21.74
N TRP A 17 -4.43 8.06 -22.81
CA TRP A 17 -4.26 8.53 -24.19
C TRP A 17 -5.05 9.81 -24.52
N ASP A 18 -5.99 10.23 -23.69
CA ASP A 18 -6.79 11.44 -23.92
C ASP A 18 -6.07 12.73 -23.44
N ARG A 19 -4.89 12.60 -22.83
CA ARG A 19 -4.12 13.74 -22.29
C ARG A 19 -3.47 14.54 -23.41
N SER A 20 -3.79 15.83 -23.48
CA SER A 20 -3.30 16.76 -24.50
C SER A 20 -1.85 17.26 -24.31
N SER A 21 -1.00 16.57 -23.54
CA SER A 21 0.37 17.01 -23.31
C SER A 21 1.32 16.59 -24.43
N GLN A 22 2.22 17.49 -24.83
CA GLN A 22 3.30 17.21 -25.80
C GLN A 22 4.24 16.08 -25.33
N ASN A 23 4.27 15.78 -24.03
CA ASN A 23 4.91 14.61 -23.46
C ASN A 23 3.85 13.52 -23.29
N GLY A 24 3.92 12.45 -24.08
CA GLY A 24 2.97 11.33 -24.01
C GLY A 24 2.90 10.70 -22.60
N TRP A 25 1.72 10.13 -22.28
CA TRP A 25 1.42 9.52 -20.98
C TRP A 25 2.26 8.28 -20.63
N VAL A 26 2.86 7.65 -21.64
CA VAL A 26 3.60 6.39 -21.52
C VAL A 26 4.85 6.55 -20.66
N MET A 27 5.64 7.61 -20.85
CA MET A 27 6.90 7.78 -20.12
C MET A 27 6.67 8.00 -18.60
N PRO A 28 5.79 8.92 -18.16
CA PRO A 28 5.43 9.02 -16.75
C PRO A 28 4.85 7.73 -16.17
N PHE A 29 4.02 7.01 -16.93
CA PHE A 29 3.47 5.72 -16.51
C PHE A 29 4.56 4.67 -16.25
N LEU A 30 5.56 4.56 -17.15
CA LEU A 30 6.72 3.69 -16.94
C LEU A 30 7.56 4.12 -15.74
N LEU A 31 7.79 5.43 -15.58
CA LEU A 31 8.50 5.94 -14.40
C LEU A 31 7.78 5.57 -13.10
N PHE A 32 6.44 5.67 -13.07
CA PHE A 32 5.65 5.26 -11.92
C PHE A 32 5.75 3.76 -11.65
N PHE A 33 5.71 2.92 -12.70
CA PHE A 33 5.95 1.48 -12.54
C PHE A 33 7.27 1.21 -11.82
N PHE A 34 8.38 1.79 -12.30
CA PHE A 34 9.70 1.60 -11.69
C PHE A 34 9.75 2.19 -10.27
N GLN A 35 9.11 3.34 -10.04
CA GLN A 35 9.01 3.93 -8.71
C GLN A 35 8.29 2.98 -7.75
N MET A 36 7.17 2.37 -8.13
CA MET A 36 6.45 1.42 -7.28
C MET A 36 7.26 0.15 -7.00
N VAL A 37 8.08 -0.30 -7.95
CA VAL A 37 9.03 -1.41 -7.72
C VAL A 37 10.05 -1.02 -6.65
N CYS A 38 10.63 0.18 -6.76
CA CYS A 38 11.58 0.69 -5.77
C CYS A 38 10.93 0.87 -4.39
N VAL A 39 9.69 1.39 -4.34
CA VAL A 39 8.89 1.55 -3.11
C VAL A 39 8.66 0.20 -2.45
N GLY A 40 8.05 -0.75 -3.17
CA GLY A 40 7.80 -2.09 -2.65
C GLY A 40 9.09 -2.80 -2.23
N PHE A 41 10.20 -2.58 -2.93
CA PHE A 41 11.50 -3.14 -2.55
C PHE A 41 12.02 -2.54 -1.23
N TYR A 42 12.14 -1.21 -1.11
CA TYR A 42 12.78 -0.61 0.05
C TYR A 42 11.94 -0.77 1.32
N GLU A 43 10.62 -0.63 1.21
CA GLU A 43 9.71 -0.75 2.35
C GLU A 43 9.69 -2.17 2.90
N GLU A 44 9.58 -3.17 2.04
CA GLU A 44 9.61 -4.57 2.48
C GLU A 44 10.99 -4.99 2.97
N LEU A 45 12.07 -4.50 2.35
CA LEU A 45 13.42 -4.77 2.84
C LEU A 45 13.62 -4.25 4.27
N MET A 46 13.18 -3.03 4.57
CA MET A 46 13.29 -2.47 5.91
C MET A 46 12.32 -3.16 6.89
N SER A 47 11.04 -3.23 6.56
CA SER A 47 10.02 -3.72 7.48
C SER A 47 10.06 -5.24 7.67
N ARG A 48 10.23 -6.02 6.60
CA ARG A 48 10.17 -7.49 6.68
C ARG A 48 11.57 -8.08 6.68
N GLY A 49 12.44 -7.62 5.79
CA GLY A 49 13.81 -8.13 5.69
C GLY A 49 14.70 -7.78 6.88
N TYR A 50 14.57 -6.58 7.44
CA TYR A 50 15.42 -6.11 8.54
C TYR A 50 14.71 -6.19 9.90
N LEU A 51 13.56 -5.53 10.08
CA LEU A 51 12.93 -5.44 11.40
C LEU A 51 12.47 -6.81 11.92
N ILE A 52 11.79 -7.64 11.12
CA ILE A 52 11.23 -8.91 11.62
C ILE A 52 12.32 -9.86 12.17
N PRO A 53 13.41 -10.18 11.43
CA PRO A 53 14.46 -11.04 11.96
C PRO A 53 15.12 -10.49 13.21
N ASN A 54 15.49 -9.20 13.22
CA ASN A 54 16.18 -8.58 14.36
C ASN A 54 15.31 -8.53 15.61
N ILE A 55 14.02 -8.19 15.46
CA ILE A 55 13.06 -8.18 16.58
C ILE A 55 12.82 -9.62 17.08
N THR A 56 12.71 -10.58 16.16
CA THR A 56 12.52 -11.99 16.52
C THR A 56 13.71 -12.52 17.30
N GLU A 57 14.94 -12.26 16.83
CA GLU A 57 16.18 -12.64 17.52
C GLU A 57 16.27 -11.97 18.90
N GLY A 58 16.04 -10.66 18.97
CA GLY A 58 16.07 -9.89 20.22
C GLY A 58 15.04 -10.33 21.26
N PHE A 59 13.88 -10.84 20.84
CA PHE A 59 12.88 -11.39 21.77
C PHE A 59 13.01 -12.89 22.02
N SER A 60 13.84 -13.60 21.26
CA SER A 60 14.06 -15.04 21.47
C SER A 60 15.04 -15.34 22.62
N PHE A 61 15.50 -14.32 23.36
CA PHE A 61 16.29 -14.50 24.58
C PHE A 61 15.38 -14.84 25.78
N GLY A 62 15.70 -15.93 26.47
CA GLY A 62 14.99 -16.36 27.69
C GLY A 62 13.82 -17.30 27.44
N SER A 63 12.66 -17.04 28.06
CA SER A 63 11.51 -17.97 28.09
C SER A 63 10.51 -17.80 26.94
N ILE A 64 10.75 -16.86 26.01
CA ILE A 64 9.86 -16.61 24.87
C ILE A 64 10.25 -17.55 23.73
N SER A 65 9.29 -18.34 23.23
CA SER A 65 9.56 -19.23 22.10
C SER A 65 9.76 -18.43 20.80
N PRO A 66 10.57 -18.92 19.86
CA PRO A 66 10.79 -18.24 18.57
C PRO A 66 9.50 -17.91 17.81
N GLN A 67 8.47 -18.76 17.93
CA GLN A 67 7.16 -18.51 17.32
C GLN A 67 6.45 -17.30 17.94
N LYS A 68 6.46 -17.18 19.28
CA LYS A 68 5.87 -16.03 19.96
C LYS A 68 6.64 -14.75 19.67
N ALA A 69 7.98 -14.83 19.61
CA ALA A 69 8.83 -13.71 19.22
C ALA A 69 8.54 -13.25 17.79
N THR A 70 8.37 -14.19 16.85
CA THR A 70 8.02 -13.89 15.45
C THR A 70 6.65 -13.20 15.33
N ILE A 71 5.64 -13.68 16.06
CA ILE A 71 4.31 -13.05 16.08
C ILE A 71 4.42 -11.61 16.61
N GLY A 72 5.16 -11.40 17.71
CA GLY A 72 5.42 -10.06 18.23
C GLY A 72 6.17 -9.16 17.23
N ALA A 73 7.14 -9.72 16.51
CA ALA A 73 7.89 -9.01 15.48
C ALA A 73 7.01 -8.56 14.30
N ILE A 74 6.06 -9.40 13.88
CA ILE A 74 5.07 -9.04 12.84
C ILE A 74 4.25 -7.83 13.29
N PHE A 75 3.68 -7.86 14.50
CA PHE A 75 2.87 -6.76 15.01
C PHE A 75 3.68 -5.47 15.16
N LEU A 76 4.88 -5.56 15.74
CA LEU A 76 5.72 -4.38 15.99
C LEU A 76 6.22 -3.77 14.67
N SER A 77 6.72 -4.59 13.74
CA SER A 77 7.15 -4.12 12.42
C SER A 77 6.00 -3.47 11.65
N SER A 78 4.81 -4.07 11.69
CA SER A 78 3.63 -3.55 10.99
C SER A 78 3.10 -2.26 11.63
N ALA A 79 3.17 -2.12 12.96
CA ALA A 79 2.82 -0.88 13.66
C ALA A 79 3.80 0.25 13.32
N ILE A 80 5.11 -0.04 13.25
CA ILE A 80 6.12 0.92 12.78
C ILE A 80 5.81 1.33 11.34
N PHE A 81 5.50 0.36 10.48
CA PHE A 81 5.12 0.61 9.08
C PHE A 81 3.92 1.56 8.97
N GLY A 82 2.84 1.32 9.71
CA GLY A 82 1.68 2.21 9.77
C GLY A 82 2.00 3.60 10.33
N LEU A 83 2.81 3.69 11.38
CA LEU A 83 3.20 4.97 11.98
C LEU A 83 4.05 5.83 11.04
N LEU A 84 4.94 5.21 10.23
CA LEU A 84 5.71 5.94 9.22
C LEU A 84 4.78 6.63 8.19
N HIS A 85 3.60 6.07 7.94
CA HIS A 85 2.59 6.63 7.05
C HIS A 85 1.72 7.72 7.71
N ALA A 86 1.87 7.98 9.00
CA ALA A 86 1.20 9.10 9.67
C ALA A 86 1.71 10.47 9.17
N GLY A 87 2.93 10.51 8.63
CA GLY A 87 3.52 11.72 8.04
C GLY A 87 3.07 12.03 6.60
N ASN A 88 2.32 11.11 5.97
CA ASN A 88 1.90 11.29 4.58
C ASN A 88 0.79 12.34 4.45
N PRO A 89 0.66 12.99 3.28
CA PRO A 89 -0.45 13.89 3.01
C PRO A 89 -1.81 13.23 3.24
N ASN A 90 -2.74 13.95 3.86
CA ASN A 90 -4.11 13.46 4.14
C ASN A 90 -4.19 12.21 5.03
N SER A 91 -3.11 11.86 5.73
CA SER A 91 -3.12 10.73 6.66
C SER A 91 -4.10 10.98 7.81
N SER A 92 -4.72 9.91 8.28
CA SER A 92 -5.67 9.90 9.40
C SER A 92 -5.39 8.71 10.30
N LEU A 93 -5.98 8.70 11.50
CA LEU A 93 -5.86 7.54 12.40
C LEU A 93 -6.35 6.25 11.72
N ILE A 94 -7.43 6.33 10.93
CA ILE A 94 -7.95 5.18 10.17
C ILE A 94 -6.93 4.72 9.12
N ALA A 95 -6.27 5.65 8.42
CA ALA A 95 -5.21 5.32 7.47
C ALA A 95 -4.06 4.57 8.16
N VAL A 96 -3.58 5.06 9.30
CA VAL A 96 -2.49 4.42 10.07
C VAL A 96 -2.89 3.01 10.53
N ILE A 97 -4.11 2.83 11.02
CA ILE A 97 -4.63 1.51 11.42
C ILE A 97 -4.69 0.57 10.21
N ASN A 98 -5.25 1.02 9.09
CA ASN A 98 -5.37 0.19 7.90
C ASN A 98 -4.02 -0.18 7.29
N ILE A 99 -3.07 0.76 7.23
CA ILE A 99 -1.70 0.48 6.77
C ILE A 99 -0.99 -0.48 7.74
N THR A 100 -1.26 -0.40 9.04
CA THR A 100 -0.76 -1.40 10.00
C THR A 100 -1.31 -2.79 9.68
N LEU A 101 -2.61 -2.92 9.38
CA LEU A 101 -3.22 -4.19 8.99
C LEU A 101 -2.66 -4.71 7.67
N ALA A 102 -2.49 -3.84 6.67
CA ALA A 102 -1.80 -4.16 5.42
C ALA A 102 -0.39 -4.67 5.68
N GLY A 103 0.32 -4.04 6.63
CA GLY A 103 1.63 -4.47 7.04
C GLY A 103 1.67 -5.88 7.62
N ILE A 104 0.65 -6.28 8.38
CA ILE A 104 0.52 -7.65 8.89
C ILE A 104 0.32 -8.61 7.72
N MET A 105 -0.57 -8.29 6.78
CA MET A 105 -0.82 -9.09 5.58
C MET A 105 0.47 -9.29 4.76
N LEU A 106 1.23 -8.21 4.53
CA LEU A 106 2.49 -8.24 3.77
C LEU A 106 3.60 -9.04 4.47
N ALA A 107 3.56 -9.16 5.80
CA ALA A 107 4.53 -9.97 6.53
C ALA A 107 4.30 -11.48 6.38
N VAL A 108 3.05 -11.93 6.18
CA VAL A 108 2.67 -13.35 6.08
C VAL A 108 3.50 -14.11 5.03
N PRO A 109 3.56 -13.70 3.75
CA PRO A 109 4.29 -14.45 2.74
C PRO A 109 5.79 -14.55 3.04
N TYR A 110 6.40 -13.51 3.60
CA TYR A 110 7.80 -13.55 4.02
C TYR A 110 8.03 -14.55 5.16
N VAL A 111 7.24 -14.47 6.23
CA VAL A 111 7.43 -15.34 7.41
C VAL A 111 7.15 -16.82 7.10
N LEU A 112 6.21 -17.10 6.20
CA LEU A 112 5.90 -18.49 5.81
C LEU A 112 6.93 -19.10 4.86
N THR A 113 7.59 -18.29 4.03
CA THR A 113 8.44 -18.81 2.94
C THR A 113 9.92 -18.50 3.10
N GLY A 114 10.28 -17.55 3.95
CA GLY A 114 11.61 -16.94 4.03
C GLY A 114 11.99 -16.11 2.79
N ARG A 115 11.06 -15.88 1.85
CA ARG A 115 11.33 -15.20 0.58
C ARG A 115 10.69 -13.82 0.54
N LEU A 116 11.53 -12.79 0.61
CA LEU A 116 11.08 -11.40 0.59
C LEU A 116 10.42 -11.00 -0.73
N ALA A 117 10.78 -11.65 -1.84
CA ALA A 117 10.26 -11.38 -3.17
C ALA A 117 8.72 -11.45 -3.26
N TYR A 118 8.07 -12.30 -2.46
CA TYR A 118 6.61 -12.39 -2.44
C TYR A 118 5.97 -11.15 -1.82
N SER A 119 6.46 -10.70 -0.66
CA SER A 119 6.00 -9.46 -0.02
C SER A 119 6.24 -8.27 -0.95
N ILE A 120 7.44 -8.17 -1.53
CA ILE A 120 7.78 -7.11 -2.50
C ILE A 120 6.81 -7.14 -3.68
N GLY A 121 6.59 -8.30 -4.28
CA GLY A 121 5.73 -8.45 -5.46
C GLY A 121 4.27 -8.06 -5.18
N ILE A 122 3.71 -8.50 -4.04
CA ILE A 122 2.35 -8.13 -3.63
C ILE A 122 2.27 -6.63 -3.37
N HIS A 123 3.22 -6.09 -2.60
CA HIS A 123 3.22 -4.68 -2.22
C HIS A 123 3.35 -3.75 -3.44
N PHE A 124 4.34 -4.00 -4.31
CA PHE A 124 4.50 -3.28 -5.56
C PHE A 124 3.23 -3.36 -6.43
N SER A 125 2.67 -4.57 -6.59
CA SER A 125 1.48 -4.76 -7.43
C SER A 125 0.29 -3.97 -6.90
N TRP A 126 0.07 -3.97 -5.59
CA TRP A 126 -0.99 -3.17 -4.96
C TRP A 126 -0.88 -1.69 -5.34
N ASN A 127 0.28 -1.09 -5.07
CA ASN A 127 0.53 0.32 -5.33
C ASN A 127 0.41 0.66 -6.83
N PHE A 128 0.97 -0.19 -7.69
CA PHE A 128 0.96 0.03 -9.13
C PHE A 128 -0.45 -0.07 -9.72
N PHE A 129 -1.25 -1.05 -9.31
CA PHE A 129 -2.63 -1.15 -9.78
C PHE A 129 -3.50 -0.02 -9.21
N GLN A 130 -3.33 0.33 -7.93
CA GLN A 130 -4.07 1.42 -7.28
C GLN A 130 -3.84 2.75 -8.00
N GLY A 131 -2.58 3.17 -8.14
CA GLY A 131 -2.23 4.47 -8.73
C GLY A 131 -2.09 4.43 -10.24
N GLY A 132 -1.27 3.53 -10.77
CA GLY A 132 -0.86 3.51 -12.18
C GLY A 132 -1.97 3.04 -13.11
N ILE A 133 -2.74 2.03 -12.70
CA ILE A 133 -3.84 1.51 -13.52
C ILE A 133 -5.14 2.26 -13.21
N PHE A 134 -5.56 2.29 -11.94
CA PHE A 134 -6.88 2.79 -11.55
C PHE A 134 -6.94 4.27 -11.20
N GLY A 135 -5.81 4.96 -11.08
CA GLY A 135 -5.76 6.42 -10.89
C GLY A 135 -6.09 6.89 -9.47
N PHE A 136 -6.11 6.01 -8.48
CA PHE A 136 -6.28 6.40 -7.08
C PHE A 136 -4.99 7.01 -6.51
N PRO A 137 -5.09 7.88 -5.49
CA PRO A 137 -3.93 8.22 -4.67
C PRO A 137 -3.32 6.97 -4.04
N VAL A 138 -2.00 6.98 -3.85
CA VAL A 138 -1.26 5.89 -3.20
C VAL A 138 -0.69 6.42 -1.90
N SER A 139 -1.25 6.00 -0.78
CA SER A 139 -0.87 6.46 0.56
C SER A 139 -0.77 7.99 0.68
N GLY A 140 -1.75 8.70 0.14
CA GLY A 140 -1.81 10.17 0.12
C GLY A 140 -1.08 10.86 -1.02
N MET A 141 -0.33 10.12 -1.83
CA MET A 141 0.41 10.65 -2.96
C MET A 141 -0.43 10.57 -4.23
N GLU A 142 -0.72 11.72 -4.84
CA GLU A 142 -1.40 11.76 -6.13
C GLU A 142 -0.42 11.48 -7.26
N PHE A 143 -0.75 10.50 -8.10
CA PHE A 143 -0.06 10.30 -9.36
C PHE A 143 -0.98 10.60 -10.53
N ARG A 144 -0.69 11.69 -11.23
CA ARG A 144 -1.60 12.14 -12.26
C ARG A 144 -1.53 11.32 -13.52
N SER A 145 -0.55 10.46 -13.81
CA SER A 145 -0.35 9.82 -15.14
C SER A 145 -0.83 8.37 -15.26
N SER A 146 -1.93 8.03 -14.59
CA SER A 146 -2.58 6.72 -14.67
C SER A 146 -3.22 6.41 -16.03
N ILE A 147 -3.46 5.12 -16.29
CA ILE A 147 -4.25 4.64 -17.45
C ILE A 147 -5.69 5.09 -17.34
N ILE A 148 -6.33 4.87 -16.19
CA ILE A 148 -7.71 5.31 -15.94
C ILE A 148 -7.65 6.60 -15.13
N GLN A 149 -8.29 7.64 -15.64
CA GLN A 149 -8.47 8.89 -14.91
C GLN A 149 -9.81 8.83 -14.18
N ILE A 150 -9.79 9.19 -12.91
CA ILE A 150 -10.95 9.11 -12.05
C ILE A 150 -11.19 10.43 -11.31
N GLN A 151 -12.43 10.68 -10.97
CA GLN A 151 -12.82 11.60 -9.92
C GLN A 151 -13.51 10.78 -8.83
N GLN A 152 -12.86 10.70 -7.67
CA GLN A 152 -13.39 9.98 -6.52
C GLN A 152 -14.20 10.94 -5.65
N GLY A 153 -15.42 10.52 -5.29
CA GLY A 153 -16.28 11.19 -4.33
C GLY A 153 -16.67 10.25 -3.19
N GLY A 154 -17.80 10.57 -2.55
CA GLY A 154 -18.32 9.82 -1.40
C GLY A 154 -17.56 10.09 -0.10
N GLU A 155 -18.03 9.43 0.96
CA GLU A 155 -17.50 9.61 2.30
C GLU A 155 -16.08 9.04 2.43
N SER A 156 -15.16 9.82 3.02
CA SER A 156 -13.74 9.47 3.11
C SER A 156 -13.47 8.21 3.92
N TRP A 157 -14.28 7.90 4.95
CA TRP A 157 -14.16 6.67 5.72
C TRP A 157 -14.47 5.41 4.89
N LEU A 158 -15.28 5.54 3.84
CA LEU A 158 -15.68 4.42 2.98
C LEU A 158 -14.68 4.24 1.83
N THR A 159 -14.36 5.33 1.13
CA THR A 159 -13.58 5.31 -0.11
C THR A 159 -12.09 5.54 0.09
N GLY A 160 -11.71 6.10 1.24
CA GLY A 160 -10.35 6.52 1.58
C GLY A 160 -10.00 7.96 1.17
N GLY A 161 -10.87 8.62 0.41
CA GLY A 161 -10.71 10.02 -0.02
C GLY A 161 -9.32 10.32 -0.61
N SER A 162 -8.77 11.49 -0.28
CA SER A 162 -7.48 11.94 -0.80
C SER A 162 -6.27 11.12 -0.34
N PHE A 163 -6.41 10.25 0.66
CA PHE A 163 -5.37 9.28 1.00
C PHE A 163 -5.32 8.11 0.02
N GLY A 164 -6.45 7.82 -0.63
CA GLY A 164 -6.64 6.64 -1.47
C GLY A 164 -7.30 5.49 -0.71
N PRO A 165 -7.70 4.42 -1.43
CA PRO A 165 -8.48 3.30 -0.90
C PRO A 165 -7.95 2.71 0.42
N GLU A 166 -6.64 2.77 0.65
CA GLU A 166 -5.97 2.29 1.86
C GLU A 166 -6.50 2.91 3.16
N ALA A 167 -7.04 4.14 3.13
CA ALA A 167 -7.67 4.76 4.29
C ALA A 167 -9.19 4.46 4.42
N GLY A 168 -9.76 3.72 3.47
CA GLY A 168 -11.20 3.42 3.40
C GLY A 168 -11.54 1.98 3.74
N VAL A 169 -12.78 1.76 4.18
CA VAL A 169 -13.32 0.41 4.41
C VAL A 169 -13.29 -0.47 3.15
N ILE A 170 -13.50 0.12 1.96
CA ILE A 170 -13.46 -0.65 0.71
C ILE A 170 -12.04 -1.13 0.41
N GLY A 171 -11.02 -0.33 0.70
CA GLY A 171 -9.63 -0.75 0.47
C GLY A 171 -9.18 -1.81 1.45
N ILE A 172 -9.53 -1.70 2.75
CA ILE A 172 -9.13 -2.75 3.71
C ILE A 172 -9.75 -4.11 3.37
N LEU A 173 -11.00 -4.16 2.88
CA LEU A 173 -11.62 -5.40 2.41
C LEU A 173 -10.97 -5.97 1.13
N GLY A 174 -10.22 -5.16 0.38
CA GLY A 174 -9.41 -5.64 -0.73
C GLY A 174 -8.02 -6.11 -0.29
N ILE A 175 -7.54 -5.64 0.88
CA ILE A 175 -6.26 -5.99 1.48
C ILE A 175 -6.35 -7.31 2.27
N LEU A 176 -7.47 -7.55 2.96
CA LEU A 176 -7.74 -8.70 3.83
C LEU A 176 -8.54 -9.79 3.11
#